data_AF-A0A142YMM8-F1
#
_entry.id   AF-A0A142YMM8-F1
#
_cell.length_a   1.000
_cell.length_b   1.000
_cell.length_c   1.000
_cell.angle_alpha   90.00
_cell.angle_beta   90.00
_cell.angle_gamma   90.00
#
_symmetry.space_group_name_H-M   'P 1'
#
loop_
_entity.id
_entity.type
_entity.pdbx_description
1 polymer ?
#
loop_
_entity_poly.entity_id
_entity_poly.type
_entity_poly.pdbx_seq_one_letter_code
_entity_poly.pdbx_strand_id
1 'polypeptide(L)'
;MEPSPASEDGAWDLERLRLPPELTGEAPARRRPPRHRPGDPFIKGPIPYPWLASACRLPGSGFHVAMAFRFLCCRYRPPNRWGLDAIARGLQISSDSARRGLHAAESAGLLDVEREPGCKLAVSVSDAPGSGTARRPLYGPIPWRWWLPASRLPRRAPHVGAVCWLLAGWERSAEFELALDGWPDLGLSRFSASPGLDLLERAGLVSAVRSPGRSPVVTILDVEA
;
A
#
# COMPACT_ATOMS: atom_id res chain seq x y z
N MET A 1 63.17 -19.12 -40.20
CA MET A 1 61.95 -19.90 -39.91
C MET A 1 61.76 -19.84 -38.40
N GLU A 2 61.19 -18.73 -37.94
CA GLU A 2 60.72 -18.61 -36.55
C GLU A 2 59.21 -18.89 -36.56
N PRO A 3 58.70 -19.73 -35.64
CA PRO A 3 57.27 -19.93 -35.53
C PRO A 3 56.66 -18.73 -34.79
N SER A 4 55.83 -17.94 -35.48
CA SER A 4 54.91 -17.02 -34.81
C SER A 4 53.83 -17.87 -34.14
N PRO A 5 53.68 -17.82 -32.80
CA PRO A 5 52.63 -18.59 -32.14
C PRO A 5 51.28 -17.97 -32.48
N ALA A 6 50.44 -18.80 -33.10
CA ALA A 6 49.00 -18.64 -33.01
C ALA A 6 48.59 -19.03 -31.58
N SER A 7 48.08 -18.04 -30.83
CA SER A 7 47.38 -18.17 -29.55
C SER A 7 47.02 -16.74 -29.14
N GLU A 8 45.82 -16.36 -28.78
CA GLU A 8 44.68 -17.07 -28.22
C GLU A 8 43.46 -16.17 -28.46
N ASP A 9 42.32 -16.83 -28.68
CA ASP A 9 40.96 -16.47 -28.26
C ASP A 9 40.63 -15.00 -28.00
N GLY A 10 39.49 -14.57 -28.53
CA GLY A 10 38.82 -13.30 -28.22
C GLY A 10 38.49 -13.18 -26.72
N ALA A 11 39.53 -13.03 -25.91
CA ALA A 11 39.50 -12.80 -24.49
C ALA A 11 38.99 -11.39 -24.32
N TRP A 12 37.73 -11.29 -23.95
CA TRP A 12 37.12 -10.05 -23.52
C TRP A 12 37.96 -9.48 -22.39
N ASP A 13 38.74 -8.44 -22.70
CA ASP A 13 39.50 -7.68 -21.72
C ASP A 13 38.53 -6.88 -20.84
N LEU A 14 38.16 -7.49 -19.71
CA LEU A 14 37.20 -6.92 -18.76
C LEU A 14 37.71 -5.63 -18.12
N GLU A 15 39.03 -5.39 -18.10
CA GLU A 15 39.59 -4.15 -17.56
C GLU A 15 39.31 -2.96 -18.48
N ARG A 16 39.22 -3.18 -19.81
CA ARG A 16 38.80 -2.12 -20.75
C ARG A 16 37.32 -1.76 -20.65
N LEU A 17 36.51 -2.63 -20.05
CA LEU A 17 35.08 -2.42 -19.84
C LEU A 17 34.75 -1.85 -18.45
N ARG A 18 35.74 -1.75 -17.55
CA ARG A 18 35.53 -1.09 -16.26
C ARG A 18 35.36 0.40 -16.46
N LEU A 19 34.24 0.93 -15.97
CA LEU A 19 34.01 2.36 -15.91
C LEU A 19 34.98 3.00 -14.90
N PRO A 20 35.63 4.12 -15.26
CA PRO A 20 36.42 4.91 -14.33
C PRO A 20 35.63 5.27 -13.07
N PRO A 21 36.24 5.25 -11.87
CA PRO A 21 35.59 5.58 -10.60
C PRO A 21 34.83 6.91 -10.62
N GLU A 22 35.33 7.87 -11.41
CA GLU A 22 34.77 9.21 -11.56
C GLU A 22 33.45 9.21 -12.35
N LEU A 23 33.21 8.18 -13.16
CA LEU A 23 31.97 7.95 -13.91
C LEU A 23 31.03 6.99 -13.17
N THR A 24 31.54 6.21 -12.22
CA THR A 24 30.72 5.42 -11.30
C THR A 24 30.38 6.25 -10.06
N GLY A 25 29.38 7.12 -10.17
CA GLY A 25 28.80 7.74 -8.98
C GLY A 25 28.28 6.66 -8.02
N GLU A 26 28.42 6.88 -6.71
CA GLU A 26 27.73 6.03 -5.73
C GLU A 26 26.22 6.13 -5.97
N ALA A 27 25.58 5.01 -6.30
CA ALA A 27 24.14 4.97 -6.39
C ALA A 27 23.57 5.39 -5.01
N PRO A 28 22.69 6.40 -4.94
CA PRO A 28 22.18 6.86 -3.66
C PRO A 28 21.48 5.70 -2.96
N ALA A 29 21.80 5.53 -1.66
CA ALA A 29 21.20 4.48 -0.86
C ALA A 29 19.66 4.63 -0.85
N ARG A 30 18.96 3.57 -1.28
CA ARG A 30 17.48 3.58 -1.31
C ARG A 30 16.94 3.81 0.10
N ARG A 31 16.15 4.88 0.27
CA ARG A 31 15.43 5.14 1.51
C ARG A 31 14.44 4.01 1.75
N ARG A 32 14.41 3.43 2.94
CA ARG A 32 13.45 2.36 3.27
C ARG A 32 12.10 2.98 3.68
N PRO A 33 10.97 2.34 3.34
CA PRO A 33 9.66 2.79 3.82
C PRO A 33 9.63 2.91 5.35
N PRO A 34 8.87 3.88 5.89
CA PRO A 34 8.72 4.04 7.34
C PRO A 34 8.26 2.74 8.01
N ARG A 35 8.80 2.48 9.21
CA ARG A 35 8.43 1.30 10.01
C ARG A 35 7.72 1.72 11.29
N HIS A 36 6.84 0.85 11.77
CA HIS A 36 6.27 1.00 13.09
C HIS A 36 7.38 0.93 14.15
N ARG A 37 7.23 1.68 15.24
CA ARG A 37 8.14 1.59 16.38
C ARG A 37 7.76 0.37 17.24
N PRO A 38 8.67 -0.16 18.08
CA PRO A 38 8.31 -1.21 19.02
C PRO A 38 7.09 -0.80 19.86
N GLY A 39 6.05 -1.65 19.87
CA GLY A 39 4.79 -1.37 20.57
C GLY A 39 3.72 -0.66 19.74
N ASP A 40 4.09 -0.01 18.62
CA ASP A 40 3.12 0.70 17.79
C ASP A 40 2.21 -0.25 17.01
N PRO A 41 0.91 0.09 16.87
CA PRO A 41 0.02 -0.65 16.01
C PRO A 41 0.43 -0.54 14.53
N PHE A 42 0.25 -1.63 13.79
CA PHE A 42 0.48 -1.68 12.35
C PHE A 42 -0.44 -2.69 11.67
N ILE A 43 -0.68 -2.50 10.37
CA ILE A 43 -1.39 -3.45 9.53
C ILE A 43 -0.41 -4.55 9.13
N LYS A 44 -0.70 -5.78 9.54
CA LYS A 44 0.13 -6.95 9.20
C LYS A 44 -0.04 -7.31 7.71
N GLY A 45 1.07 -7.64 7.06
CA GLY A 45 1.07 -8.24 5.71
C GLY A 45 1.35 -9.75 5.75
N PRO A 46 1.28 -10.46 4.62
CA PRO A 46 0.89 -9.97 3.29
C PRO A 46 -0.63 -9.74 3.17
N ILE A 47 -1.05 -8.70 2.44
CA ILE A 47 -2.45 -8.54 2.01
C ILE A 47 -2.55 -8.96 0.55
N PRO A 48 -3.36 -9.97 0.20
CA PRO A 48 -3.50 -10.40 -1.18
C PRO A 48 -3.94 -9.25 -2.10
N TYR A 49 -3.31 -9.12 -3.26
CA TYR A 49 -3.68 -8.09 -4.24
C TYR A 49 -5.16 -8.19 -4.67
N PRO A 50 -5.73 -9.40 -4.95
CA PRO A 50 -7.15 -9.52 -5.30
C PRO A 50 -8.09 -9.03 -4.19
N TRP A 51 -7.74 -9.30 -2.93
CA TRP A 51 -8.48 -8.81 -1.77
C TRP A 51 -8.47 -7.28 -1.73
N LEU A 52 -7.28 -6.66 -1.89
CA LEU A 52 -7.15 -5.21 -1.88
C LEU A 52 -7.92 -4.56 -3.04
N ALA A 53 -7.83 -5.14 -4.24
CA ALA A 53 -8.56 -4.66 -5.41
C ALA A 53 -10.08 -4.74 -5.23
N SER A 54 -10.58 -5.84 -4.66
CA SER A 54 -11.99 -5.98 -4.30
C SER A 54 -12.42 -4.94 -3.26
N ALA A 55 -11.63 -4.77 -2.20
CA ALA A 55 -11.89 -3.77 -1.15
C ALA A 55 -11.92 -2.34 -1.72
N CYS A 56 -11.03 -2.01 -2.64
CA CYS A 56 -10.96 -0.71 -3.29
C CYS A 56 -12.21 -0.37 -4.13
N ARG A 57 -12.86 -1.39 -4.70
CA ARG A 57 -14.09 -1.23 -5.51
C ARG A 57 -15.36 -1.07 -4.68
N LEU A 58 -15.29 -1.28 -3.36
CA LEU A 58 -16.45 -1.09 -2.49
C LEU A 58 -16.97 0.36 -2.55
N PRO A 59 -18.29 0.56 -2.51
CA PRO A 59 -18.89 1.88 -2.51
C PRO A 59 -18.63 2.64 -1.20
N GLY A 60 -18.62 3.97 -1.28
CA GLY A 60 -18.51 4.86 -0.12
C GLY A 60 -17.29 4.55 0.77
N SER A 61 -17.53 4.39 2.07
CA SER A 61 -16.49 4.09 3.06
C SER A 61 -16.10 2.62 3.14
N GLY A 62 -16.58 1.75 2.23
CA GLY A 62 -16.35 0.31 2.30
C GLY A 62 -14.87 -0.09 2.38
N PHE A 63 -14.01 0.52 1.56
CA PHE A 63 -12.56 0.26 1.62
C PHE A 63 -11.95 0.56 3.01
N HIS A 64 -12.33 1.69 3.60
CA HIS A 64 -11.85 2.14 4.90
C HIS A 64 -12.26 1.17 6.01
N VAL A 65 -13.53 0.75 5.98
CA VAL A 65 -14.09 -0.19 6.95
C VAL A 65 -13.42 -1.56 6.81
N ALA A 66 -13.24 -2.06 5.58
CA ALA A 66 -12.56 -3.32 5.32
C ALA A 66 -11.11 -3.30 5.86
N MET A 67 -10.35 -2.24 5.59
CA MET A 67 -8.98 -2.09 6.08
C MET A 67 -8.91 -1.94 7.61
N ALA A 68 -9.88 -1.25 8.23
CA ALA A 68 -9.96 -1.13 9.68
C ALA A 68 -10.23 -2.49 10.35
N PHE A 69 -11.18 -3.27 9.85
CA PHE A 69 -11.42 -4.63 10.36
C PHE A 69 -10.22 -5.54 10.12
N ARG A 70 -9.55 -5.43 8.98
CA ARG A 70 -8.33 -6.17 8.74
C ARG A 70 -7.24 -5.86 9.76
N PHE A 71 -7.03 -4.58 10.09
CA PHE A 71 -6.14 -4.18 11.16
C PHE A 71 -6.54 -4.82 12.51
N LEU A 72 -7.83 -4.74 12.89
CA LEU A 72 -8.33 -5.26 14.17
C LEU A 72 -8.19 -6.79 14.27
N CYS A 73 -8.57 -7.54 13.24
CA CYS A 73 -8.48 -8.99 13.23
C CYS A 73 -7.02 -9.48 13.23
N CYS A 74 -6.09 -8.74 12.61
CA CYS A 74 -4.66 -9.05 12.68
C CYS A 74 -4.04 -8.72 14.04
N ARG A 75 -4.58 -7.74 14.76
CA ARG A 75 -4.01 -7.24 16.02
C ARG A 75 -4.44 -8.02 17.25
N TYR A 76 -5.65 -8.57 17.24
CA TYR A 76 -6.28 -9.23 18.39
C TYR A 76 -6.70 -10.66 18.04
N ARG A 77 -6.58 -11.60 18.99
CA ARG A 77 -6.91 -13.02 18.78
C ARG A 77 -8.43 -13.25 18.88
N PRO A 78 -9.09 -13.98 17.95
CA PRO A 78 -10.53 -14.24 18.01
C PRO A 78 -10.96 -15.04 19.27
N PRO A 79 -12.23 -14.93 19.71
CA PRO A 79 -13.31 -14.12 19.15
C PRO A 79 -13.28 -12.67 19.67
N ASN A 80 -13.05 -11.69 18.79
CA ASN A 80 -13.12 -10.28 19.15
C ASN A 80 -14.43 -9.68 18.67
N ARG A 81 -15.11 -8.99 19.58
CA ARG A 81 -16.39 -8.34 19.30
C ARG A 81 -16.22 -6.83 19.29
N TRP A 82 -16.64 -6.21 18.19
CA TRP A 82 -16.38 -4.80 17.93
C TRP A 82 -17.67 -3.99 17.87
N GLY A 83 -17.65 -2.81 18.51
CA GLY A 83 -18.71 -1.82 18.35
C GLY A 83 -18.45 -1.02 17.09
N LEU A 84 -19.40 -1.02 16.15
CA LEU A 84 -19.25 -0.31 14.87
C LEU A 84 -19.04 1.20 15.07
N ASP A 85 -19.64 1.80 16.11
CA ASP A 85 -19.46 3.22 16.42
C ASP A 85 -18.03 3.58 16.82
N ALA A 86 -17.30 2.67 17.45
CA ALA A 86 -15.88 2.91 17.77
C ALA A 86 -15.05 3.00 16.50
N ILE A 87 -15.34 2.14 15.52
CA ILE A 87 -14.69 2.14 14.20
C ILE A 87 -15.08 3.41 13.43
N ALA A 88 -16.36 3.77 13.44
CA ALA A 88 -16.86 4.98 12.79
C ALA A 88 -16.17 6.25 13.33
N ARG A 89 -16.05 6.37 14.67
CA ARG A 89 -15.32 7.47 15.32
C ARG A 89 -13.84 7.47 14.96
N GLY A 90 -13.20 6.31 14.96
CA GLY A 90 -11.78 6.17 14.59
C GLY A 90 -11.51 6.68 13.17
N LEU A 91 -12.35 6.27 12.21
CA LEU A 91 -12.27 6.65 10.81
C LEU A 91 -12.86 8.03 10.50
N GLN A 92 -13.51 8.69 11.46
CA GLN A 92 -14.24 9.95 11.27
C GLN A 92 -15.30 9.87 10.16
N ILE A 93 -16.03 8.77 10.11
CA ILE A 93 -17.18 8.57 9.20
C ILE A 93 -18.48 8.46 9.99
N SER A 94 -19.62 8.71 9.35
CA SER A 94 -20.92 8.50 10.01
C SER A 94 -21.17 7.01 10.29
N SER A 95 -21.92 6.71 11.36
CA SER A 95 -22.30 5.33 11.69
C SER A 95 -23.05 4.65 10.54
N ASP A 96 -23.85 5.39 9.77
CA ASP A 96 -24.52 4.85 8.58
C ASP A 96 -23.54 4.50 7.46
N SER A 97 -22.51 5.33 7.23
CA SER A 97 -21.45 5.00 6.27
C SER A 97 -20.61 3.82 6.74
N ALA A 98 -20.37 3.68 8.04
CA ALA A 98 -19.72 2.51 8.61
C ALA A 98 -20.58 1.25 8.42
N ARG A 99 -21.90 1.34 8.64
CA ARG A 99 -22.86 0.22 8.45
C ARG A 99 -22.94 -0.20 6.99
N ARG A 100 -23.09 0.76 6.07
CA ARG A 100 -23.08 0.49 4.62
C ARG A 100 -21.74 -0.08 4.16
N GLY A 101 -20.63 0.44 4.69
CA GLY A 101 -19.30 -0.04 4.37
C GLY A 101 -19.06 -1.48 4.84
N LEU A 102 -19.49 -1.81 6.06
CA LEU A 102 -19.44 -3.17 6.59
C LEU A 102 -20.30 -4.12 5.75
N HIS A 103 -21.54 -3.73 5.45
CA HIS A 103 -22.45 -4.53 4.63
C HIS A 103 -21.90 -4.76 3.21
N ALA A 104 -21.29 -3.74 2.60
CA ALA A 104 -20.67 -3.87 1.29
C ALA A 104 -19.44 -4.82 1.33
N ALA A 105 -18.61 -4.72 2.37
CA ALA A 105 -17.46 -5.60 2.54
C ALA A 105 -17.86 -7.06 2.78
N GLU A 106 -18.92 -7.28 3.56
CA GLU A 106 -19.54 -8.60 3.78
C GLU A 106 -20.12 -9.16 2.48
N SER A 107 -20.90 -8.36 1.74
CA SER A 107 -21.49 -8.78 0.46
C SER A 107 -20.44 -9.10 -0.61
N ALA A 108 -19.25 -8.51 -0.51
CA ALA A 108 -18.12 -8.77 -1.38
C ALA A 108 -17.26 -9.98 -0.94
N GLY A 109 -17.64 -10.66 0.16
CA GLY A 109 -16.91 -11.80 0.71
C GLY A 109 -15.57 -11.45 1.36
N LEU A 110 -15.32 -10.17 1.66
CA LEU A 110 -14.05 -9.71 2.25
C LEU A 110 -14.04 -9.86 3.77
N LEU A 111 -15.23 -9.74 4.38
CA LEU A 111 -15.49 -9.89 5.80
C LEU A 111 -16.62 -10.89 6.00
N ASP A 112 -16.56 -11.64 7.08
CA ASP A 112 -17.68 -12.42 7.59
C ASP A 112 -18.10 -11.86 8.95
N VAL A 113 -19.42 -11.69 9.16
CA VAL A 113 -19.99 -10.87 10.24
C VAL A 113 -21.07 -11.64 10.99
N GLU A 114 -20.72 -12.10 12.18
CA GLU A 114 -21.65 -12.75 13.11
C GLU A 114 -22.39 -11.70 13.94
N ARG A 115 -23.73 -11.80 13.93
CA ARG A 115 -24.65 -10.89 14.63
C ARG A 115 -25.47 -11.68 15.63
N GLU A 116 -25.20 -11.48 16.92
CA GLU A 116 -25.98 -12.06 18.01
C GLU A 116 -26.73 -10.94 18.76
N PRO A 117 -28.02 -11.12 19.10
CA PRO A 117 -28.80 -10.14 19.84
C PRO A 117 -28.12 -9.74 21.15
N GLY A 118 -28.00 -8.44 21.41
CA GLY A 118 -27.35 -7.91 22.62
C GLY A 118 -25.81 -7.97 22.62
N CYS A 119 -25.18 -8.54 21.59
CA CYS A 119 -23.73 -8.63 21.49
C CYS A 119 -23.15 -7.66 20.45
N LYS A 120 -21.89 -7.27 20.67
CA LYS A 120 -21.08 -6.58 19.66
C LYS A 120 -20.77 -7.55 18.49
N LEU A 121 -20.48 -6.99 17.32
CA LEU A 121 -20.25 -7.74 16.08
C LEU A 121 -18.97 -8.58 16.18
N ALA A 122 -19.05 -9.88 15.93
CA ALA A 122 -17.88 -10.70 15.68
C ALA A 122 -17.57 -10.63 14.18
N VAL A 123 -16.36 -10.20 13.83
CA VAL A 123 -15.94 -10.03 12.43
C VAL A 123 -14.67 -10.80 12.17
N SER A 124 -14.68 -11.61 11.12
CA SER A 124 -13.51 -12.31 10.60
C SER A 124 -13.16 -11.77 9.21
N VAL A 125 -11.90 -11.88 8.83
CA VAL A 125 -11.39 -11.42 7.53
C VAL A 125 -11.14 -12.64 6.66
N SER A 126 -11.69 -12.62 5.47
CA SER A 126 -11.51 -13.67 4.47
C SER A 126 -10.41 -13.25 3.50
N ASP A 127 -9.43 -14.12 3.24
CA ASP A 127 -8.34 -13.82 2.29
C ASP A 127 -8.74 -13.97 0.80
N ALA A 128 -9.96 -14.40 0.49
CA ALA A 128 -10.39 -14.73 -0.87
C ALA A 128 -11.64 -13.94 -1.31
N PRO A 129 -11.51 -13.23 -2.44
CA PRO A 129 -12.39 -13.54 -3.56
C PRO A 129 -11.57 -13.86 -4.82
N GLY A 130 -11.53 -15.14 -5.19
CA GLY A 130 -11.13 -15.59 -6.53
C GLY A 130 -9.62 -15.69 -6.80
N SER A 131 -9.24 -16.85 -7.34
CA SER A 131 -7.89 -17.28 -7.70
C SER A 131 -7.16 -16.38 -8.71
N GLY A 132 -5.83 -16.27 -8.55
CA GLY A 132 -4.93 -16.34 -9.71
C GLY A 132 -4.27 -15.07 -10.23
N THR A 133 -4.43 -13.89 -9.62
CA THR A 133 -3.65 -12.73 -10.09
C THR A 133 -2.21 -12.82 -9.59
N ALA A 134 -1.26 -12.98 -10.51
CA ALA A 134 0.19 -13.02 -10.27
C ALA A 134 0.80 -11.69 -9.73
N ARG A 135 -0.05 -10.72 -9.34
CA ARG A 135 0.41 -9.45 -8.78
C ARG A 135 0.88 -9.66 -7.34
N ARG A 136 2.04 -9.09 -7.04
CA ARG A 136 2.67 -9.19 -5.72
C ARG A 136 1.73 -8.59 -4.65
N PRO A 137 1.64 -9.21 -3.46
CA PRO A 137 0.78 -8.71 -2.39
C PRO A 137 1.24 -7.35 -1.87
N LEU A 138 0.39 -6.69 -1.07
CA LEU A 138 0.82 -5.59 -0.23
C LEU A 138 1.67 -6.15 0.91
N TYR A 139 2.94 -5.75 0.95
CA TYR A 139 3.85 -6.14 2.02
C TYR A 139 3.69 -5.20 3.20
N GLY A 140 3.42 -5.78 4.37
CA GLY A 140 3.42 -5.07 5.66
C GLY A 140 4.79 -5.18 6.34
N PRO A 141 5.07 -4.31 7.32
CA PRO A 141 4.10 -3.60 8.15
C PRO A 141 3.79 -2.16 7.69
N ILE A 142 2.51 -1.84 7.46
CA ILE A 142 2.07 -0.43 7.30
C ILE A 142 1.83 0.16 8.70
N PRO A 143 2.54 1.22 9.12
CA PRO A 143 2.31 1.85 10.41
C PRO A 143 0.87 2.37 10.52
N TRP A 144 0.16 2.03 11.59
CA TRP A 144 -1.22 2.51 11.79
C TRP A 144 -1.27 4.03 11.96
N ARG A 145 -0.21 4.62 12.54
CA ARG A 145 -0.02 6.08 12.63
C ARG A 145 0.02 6.78 11.27
N TRP A 146 0.42 6.07 10.22
CA TRP A 146 0.39 6.58 8.85
C TRP A 146 -0.97 6.32 8.20
N TRP A 147 -1.50 5.10 8.36
CA TRP A 147 -2.72 4.66 7.68
C TRP A 147 -3.99 5.32 8.21
N LEU A 148 -4.08 5.55 9.53
CA LEU A 148 -5.28 6.10 10.15
C LEU A 148 -5.56 7.54 9.67
N PRO A 149 -4.58 8.47 9.66
CA PRO A 149 -4.77 9.78 9.02
C PRO A 149 -5.14 9.68 7.54
N ALA A 150 -4.48 8.82 6.75
CA ALA A 150 -4.83 8.60 5.34
C ALA A 150 -6.29 8.16 5.18
N SER A 151 -6.78 7.32 6.08
CA SER A 151 -8.16 6.81 6.08
C SER A 151 -9.21 7.85 6.47
N ARG A 152 -8.80 8.99 7.04
CA ARG A 152 -9.71 10.11 7.36
C ARG A 152 -9.80 11.12 6.22
N LEU A 153 -8.88 11.04 5.25
CA LEU A 153 -8.88 11.94 4.11
C LEU A 153 -10.05 11.62 3.17
N PRO A 154 -10.66 12.65 2.57
CA PRO A 154 -11.78 12.45 1.68
C PRO A 154 -11.33 11.82 0.34
N ARG A 155 -12.33 11.51 -0.50
CA ARG A 155 -12.15 11.01 -1.88
C ARG A 155 -11.44 9.63 -1.89
N ARG A 156 -10.54 9.45 -2.85
CA ARG A 156 -9.75 8.23 -3.07
C ARG A 156 -8.34 8.34 -2.47
N ALA A 157 -8.10 9.28 -1.54
CA ALA A 157 -6.80 9.45 -0.90
C ALA A 157 -6.29 8.15 -0.22
N PRO A 158 -7.08 7.42 0.57
CA PRO A 158 -6.63 6.14 1.12
C PRO A 158 -6.39 5.05 0.06
N HIS A 159 -7.11 5.06 -1.07
CA HIS A 159 -6.81 4.18 -2.21
C HIS A 159 -5.44 4.48 -2.80
N VAL A 160 -5.12 5.77 -3.00
CA VAL A 160 -3.78 6.21 -3.42
C VAL A 160 -2.73 5.81 -2.36
N GLY A 161 -3.06 5.92 -1.08
CA GLY A 161 -2.20 5.46 0.01
C GLY A 161 -1.90 3.96 -0.05
N ALA A 162 -2.89 3.13 -0.35
CA ALA A 162 -2.68 1.70 -0.61
C ALA A 162 -1.74 1.46 -1.80
N VAL A 163 -1.87 2.23 -2.89
CA VAL A 163 -0.94 2.16 -4.03
C VAL A 163 0.48 2.53 -3.62
N CYS A 164 0.65 3.61 -2.86
CA CYS A 164 1.96 4.02 -2.37
C CYS A 164 2.63 2.89 -1.58
N TRP A 165 1.91 2.24 -0.66
CA TRP A 165 2.46 1.13 0.11
C TRP A 165 2.68 -0.16 -0.71
N LEU A 166 1.88 -0.41 -1.75
CA LEU A 166 2.15 -1.48 -2.71
C LEU A 166 3.49 -1.26 -3.41
N LEU A 167 3.66 -0.09 -4.05
CA LEU A 167 4.88 0.27 -4.76
C LEU A 167 6.09 0.28 -3.82
N ALA A 168 5.95 0.84 -2.64
CA ALA A 168 7.01 0.85 -1.64
C ALA A 168 7.48 -0.55 -1.24
N GLY A 169 6.54 -1.49 -1.12
CA GLY A 169 6.83 -2.90 -0.87
C GLY A 169 7.49 -3.60 -2.06
N TRP A 170 7.03 -3.31 -3.28
CA TRP A 170 7.54 -3.94 -4.50
C TRP A 170 8.94 -3.46 -4.88
N GLU A 171 9.18 -2.15 -4.77
CA GLU A 171 10.47 -1.50 -5.05
C GLU A 171 11.44 -1.57 -3.87
N ARG A 172 10.93 -1.94 -2.69
CA ARG A 172 11.65 -1.93 -1.41
C ARG A 172 12.26 -0.57 -1.10
N SER A 173 11.53 0.49 -1.46
CA SER A 173 11.95 1.89 -1.40
C SER A 173 10.81 2.76 -0.87
N ALA A 174 11.12 3.77 -0.07
CA ALA A 174 10.15 4.81 0.31
C ALA A 174 9.85 5.75 -0.86
N GLU A 175 10.72 5.79 -1.86
CA GLU A 175 10.66 6.67 -3.02
C GLU A 175 10.46 5.87 -4.31
N PHE A 176 9.48 6.26 -5.11
CA PHE A 176 9.09 5.57 -6.35
C PHE A 176 8.31 6.50 -7.28
N GLU A 177 8.26 6.15 -8.56
CA GLU A 177 7.39 6.83 -9.52
C GLU A 177 5.95 6.32 -9.40
N LEU A 178 4.98 7.24 -9.37
CA LEU A 178 3.56 6.92 -9.30
C LEU A 178 2.88 7.19 -10.64
N ALA A 179 2.61 6.13 -11.41
CA ALA A 179 1.77 6.21 -12.60
C ALA A 179 0.31 6.51 -12.21
N LEU A 180 -0.17 7.73 -12.44
CA LEU A 180 -1.48 8.20 -11.96
C LEU A 180 -2.67 7.50 -12.65
N ASP A 181 -2.47 6.91 -13.82
CA ASP A 181 -3.44 6.16 -14.62
C ASP A 181 -3.23 4.64 -14.59
N GLY A 182 -2.20 4.14 -13.89
CA GLY A 182 -1.80 2.73 -13.88
C GLY A 182 -2.61 1.81 -12.95
N TRP A 183 -3.69 2.30 -12.32
CA TRP A 183 -4.36 1.60 -11.21
C TRP A 183 -5.89 1.44 -11.36
N PRO A 184 -6.43 1.13 -12.56
CA PRO A 184 -7.88 0.97 -12.75
C PRO A 184 -8.47 -0.17 -11.90
N ASP A 185 -7.71 -1.24 -11.65
CA ASP A 185 -8.14 -2.38 -10.82
C ASP A 185 -8.42 -2.00 -9.37
N LEU A 186 -7.76 -0.94 -8.88
CA LEU A 186 -7.95 -0.35 -7.55
C LEU A 186 -8.96 0.82 -7.59
N GLY A 187 -9.70 0.98 -8.68
CA GLY A 187 -10.70 2.03 -8.84
C GLY A 187 -10.11 3.44 -8.97
N LEU A 188 -8.86 3.55 -9.43
CA LEU A 188 -8.17 4.81 -9.61
C LEU A 188 -7.99 5.13 -11.10
N SER A 189 -8.38 6.35 -11.46
CA SER A 189 -7.95 7.04 -12.69
C SER A 189 -7.03 8.20 -12.33
N ARG A 190 -6.35 8.80 -13.32
CA ARG A 190 -5.56 10.03 -13.13
C ARG A 190 -6.34 11.15 -12.44
N PHE A 191 -7.63 11.27 -12.71
CA PHE A 191 -8.50 12.32 -12.16
C PHE A 191 -8.90 12.08 -10.69
N SER A 192 -8.76 10.84 -10.21
CA SER A 192 -8.92 10.51 -8.80
C SER A 192 -7.58 10.37 -8.07
N ALA A 193 -6.53 9.92 -8.76
CA ALA A 193 -5.21 9.70 -8.19
C ALA A 193 -4.50 11.02 -7.91
N SER A 194 -4.52 11.99 -8.85
CA SER A 194 -3.86 13.28 -8.63
C SER A 194 -4.43 14.02 -7.40
N PRO A 195 -5.76 14.20 -7.26
CA PRO A 195 -6.28 14.88 -6.07
C PRO A 195 -6.12 14.06 -4.78
N GLY A 196 -6.09 12.73 -4.89
CA GLY A 196 -5.80 11.86 -3.74
C GLY A 196 -4.35 12.02 -3.26
N LEU A 197 -3.40 12.12 -4.20
CA LEU A 197 -2.00 12.40 -3.91
C LEU A 197 -1.82 13.78 -3.27
N ASP A 198 -2.49 14.80 -3.80
CA ASP A 198 -2.45 16.16 -3.23
C ASP A 198 -2.95 16.19 -1.78
N LEU A 199 -3.98 15.39 -1.46
CA LEU A 199 -4.50 15.27 -0.09
C LEU A 199 -3.52 14.55 0.85
N LEU A 200 -2.87 13.48 0.39
CA LEU A 200 -1.84 12.78 1.18
C LEU A 200 -0.64 13.68 1.43
N GLU A 201 -0.24 14.48 0.44
CA GLU A 201 0.86 15.43 0.54
C GLU A 201 0.56 16.56 1.52
N ARG A 202 -0.64 17.17 1.43
CA ARG A 202 -1.09 18.18 2.40
C ARG A 202 -1.21 17.65 3.82
N ALA A 203 -1.47 16.35 3.97
CA ALA A 203 -1.54 15.69 5.27
C ALA A 203 -0.15 15.30 5.82
N GLY A 204 0.94 15.60 5.11
CA GLY A 204 2.30 15.26 5.55
C GLY A 204 2.59 13.76 5.53
N LEU A 205 1.80 12.97 4.78
CA LEU A 205 1.96 11.51 4.70
C LEU A 205 2.92 11.10 3.58
N VAL A 206 3.01 11.93 2.54
CA VAL A 206 3.93 11.76 1.40
C VAL A 206 4.48 13.11 0.97
N SER A 207 5.58 13.13 0.23
CA SER A 207 5.99 14.26 -0.61
C SER A 207 5.94 13.83 -2.08
N ALA A 208 5.62 14.75 -3.00
CA ALA A 208 5.54 14.43 -4.42
C ALA A 208 6.24 15.48 -5.30
N VAL A 209 7.35 15.08 -5.92
CA VAL A 209 8.05 15.90 -6.92
C VAL A 209 7.40 15.67 -8.28
N ARG A 210 6.88 16.75 -8.88
CA ARG A 210 6.20 16.73 -10.18
C ARG A 210 7.07 17.39 -11.24
N SER A 211 7.25 16.72 -12.39
CA SER A 211 7.93 17.28 -13.56
C SER A 211 7.02 17.20 -14.79
N PRO A 212 7.03 18.21 -15.69
CA PRO A 212 6.21 18.17 -16.90
C PRO A 212 6.45 16.91 -17.72
N GLY A 213 5.38 16.23 -18.12
CA GLY A 213 5.43 15.02 -18.96
C GLY A 213 5.95 13.76 -18.28
N ARG A 214 6.20 13.77 -16.96
CA ARG A 214 6.66 12.60 -16.21
C ARG A 214 5.70 12.23 -15.08
N SER A 215 5.74 10.96 -14.68
CA SER A 215 5.06 10.52 -13.46
C SER A 215 5.66 11.22 -12.24
N PRO A 216 4.85 11.63 -11.25
CA PRO A 216 5.37 12.19 -10.02
C PRO A 216 6.25 11.17 -9.29
N VAL A 217 7.39 11.64 -8.77
CA VAL A 217 8.22 10.87 -7.84
C VAL A 217 7.67 11.11 -6.44
N VAL A 218 7.20 10.05 -5.79
CA VAL A 218 6.54 10.11 -4.49
C VAL A 218 7.46 9.50 -3.44
N THR A 219 7.61 10.18 -2.30
CA THR A 219 8.33 9.68 -1.13
C THR A 219 7.34 9.50 0.03
N ILE A 220 7.26 8.30 0.62
CA ILE A 220 6.47 8.06 1.85
C ILE A 220 7.23 8.64 3.05
N LEU A 221 6.57 9.50 3.81
CA LEU A 221 7.14 10.17 4.97
C LEU A 221 6.89 9.37 6.26
N ASP A 222 7.86 9.38 7.17
CA ASP A 222 7.61 8.92 8.53
C ASP A 222 6.83 9.98 9.29
N VAL A 223 5.72 9.58 9.90
CA VAL A 223 4.86 10.48 10.68
C VAL A 223 5.35 10.40 12.12
N GLU A 224 6.03 11.46 12.56
CA GLU A 224 6.39 11.66 13.96
C GLU A 224 5.18 12.07 14.80
N ALA A 225 5.28 11.90 16.12
CA ALA A 225 4.20 12.15 17.09
C ALA A 225 4.03 13.63 17.41
#